data_AF-A0A9E0TP30-F1
#
_entry.id   AF-A0A9E0TP30-F1
#
_cell.length_a   1.000
_cell.length_b   1.000
_cell.length_c   1.000
_cell.angle_alpha   90.00
_cell.angle_beta   90.00
_cell.angle_gamma   90.00
#
_symmetry.space_group_name_H-M   'P 1'
#
loop_
_entity.id
_entity.type
_entity.pdbx_description
1 polymer ?
#
loop_
_entity_poly.entity_id
_entity_poly.type
_entity_poly.pdbx_seq_one_letter_code
_entity_poly.pdbx_strand_id
1 'polypeptide(L)'
;MSDFNVMTYGATGNGSTDDTAAFNAAISALNTAGSGVLVVPSAPNYYNISGSLSSITAKAWVRGDTVAGSRLGIYGGNGIIFDRTAANNGVCRITDVWVEQRNSISSPSTYGISYLGGTPGNTLEQQFWCERCQIFGNWQYGLYLNITGGNRSVIRDVNVYGDSAHFTRTDRAFFIYNPGGNVTLIDCQAQWVNISFYVDGLPTTPTEGTVFRGCEGSAVNYGVIATDYTANTQLYDCFFNQYNIAVQIGSRGQNDIDGLYVLWNSNSAVGIECTGGMTLIRNCRMFGQGWTAIVGIQLEAQYNKVSSCLIGDAGIGLLFGNSCQTCSGRDLTFFGCSTNYIDNGSGNSITDIL
;
A
#
# COMPACT_ATOMS: atom_id res chain seq x y z
N MET A 1 -24.17 -18.10 -8.02
CA MET A 1 -22.71 -18.21 -8.16
C MET A 1 -22.35 -19.57 -7.59
N SER A 2 -21.61 -20.41 -8.32
CA SER A 2 -21.27 -21.75 -7.83
C SER A 2 -20.13 -21.67 -6.81
N ASP A 3 -20.17 -22.52 -5.79
CA ASP A 3 -19.16 -22.60 -4.75
C ASP A 3 -18.18 -23.75 -5.05
N PHE A 4 -16.89 -23.42 -5.05
CA PHE A 4 -15.76 -24.32 -5.26
C PHE A 4 -15.00 -24.45 -3.95
N ASN A 5 -15.51 -25.30 -3.06
CA ASN A 5 -14.92 -25.52 -1.74
C ASN A 5 -13.68 -26.41 -1.84
N VAL A 6 -12.52 -25.92 -1.42
CA VAL A 6 -11.23 -26.63 -1.52
C VAL A 6 -11.23 -28.00 -0.82
N MET A 7 -12.03 -28.19 0.24
CA MET A 7 -12.16 -29.49 0.92
C MET A 7 -12.89 -30.54 0.06
N THR A 8 -13.84 -30.12 -0.79
CA THR A 8 -14.49 -31.01 -1.79
C THR A 8 -13.49 -31.51 -2.82
N TYR A 9 -12.39 -30.78 -3.03
CA TYR A 9 -11.28 -31.14 -3.92
C TYR A 9 -10.13 -31.86 -3.19
N GLY A 10 -10.31 -32.22 -1.92
CA GLY A 10 -9.35 -33.04 -1.16
C GLY A 10 -8.42 -32.27 -0.22
N ALA A 11 -8.60 -30.96 -0.05
CA ALA A 11 -7.82 -30.21 0.92
C ALA A 11 -8.19 -30.63 2.35
N THR A 12 -7.19 -30.76 3.21
CA THR A 12 -7.34 -31.24 4.58
C THR A 12 -7.17 -30.15 5.63
N GLY A 13 -6.31 -29.15 5.39
CA GLY A 13 -6.09 -28.05 6.33
C GLY A 13 -5.45 -28.47 7.66
N ASN A 14 -4.77 -29.62 7.69
CA ASN A 14 -4.16 -30.14 8.92
C ASN A 14 -2.74 -29.57 9.21
N GLY A 15 -2.22 -28.72 8.32
CA GLY A 15 -0.89 -28.11 8.40
C GLY A 15 0.27 -29.01 8.01
N SER A 16 0.04 -30.29 7.70
CA SER A 16 1.08 -31.25 7.31
C SER A 16 0.91 -31.75 5.88
N THR A 17 -0.32 -32.12 5.49
CA THR A 17 -0.65 -32.60 4.16
C THR A 17 -0.54 -31.46 3.16
N ASP A 18 0.16 -31.69 2.06
CA ASP A 18 0.23 -30.71 0.97
C ASP A 18 -1.12 -30.58 0.26
N ASP A 19 -1.77 -29.44 0.43
CA ASP A 19 -3.09 -29.12 -0.09
C ASP A 19 -3.02 -28.42 -1.47
N THR A 20 -1.82 -28.23 -2.04
CA THR A 20 -1.60 -27.52 -3.31
C THR A 20 -2.45 -28.08 -4.46
N ALA A 21 -2.50 -29.40 -4.62
CA ALA A 21 -3.24 -30.04 -5.71
C ALA A 21 -4.76 -29.82 -5.59
N ALA A 22 -5.29 -29.84 -4.37
CA ALA A 22 -6.72 -29.62 -4.11
C ALA A 22 -7.12 -28.17 -4.42
N PHE A 23 -6.31 -27.20 -4.01
CA PHE A 23 -6.52 -25.79 -4.37
C PHE A 23 -6.48 -25.59 -5.88
N ASN A 24 -5.49 -26.16 -6.57
CA ASN A 24 -5.38 -26.05 -8.02
C ASN A 24 -6.56 -26.71 -8.75
N ALA A 25 -7.08 -27.83 -8.25
CA ALA A 25 -8.28 -28.45 -8.81
C ALA A 25 -9.53 -27.56 -8.63
N ALA A 26 -9.70 -26.95 -7.45
CA ALA A 26 -10.79 -26.02 -7.17
C ALA A 26 -10.71 -24.75 -8.05
N ILE A 27 -9.52 -24.16 -8.18
CA ILE A 27 -9.26 -23.00 -9.05
C ILE A 27 -9.51 -23.35 -10.52
N SER A 28 -9.07 -24.52 -10.98
CA SER A 28 -9.33 -24.98 -12.34
C SER A 28 -10.82 -25.13 -12.62
N ALA A 29 -11.58 -25.72 -11.71
CA ALA A 29 -13.03 -25.84 -11.82
C ALA A 29 -13.73 -24.47 -11.81
N LEU A 30 -13.30 -23.55 -10.95
CA LEU A 30 -13.76 -22.16 -10.91
C LEU A 30 -13.50 -21.44 -12.24
N ASN A 31 -12.28 -21.56 -12.77
CA ASN A 31 -11.90 -20.95 -14.04
C ASN A 31 -12.72 -21.54 -15.20
N THR A 32 -12.93 -22.86 -15.21
CA THR A 32 -13.75 -23.57 -16.22
C THR A 32 -15.20 -23.11 -16.19
N ALA A 33 -15.75 -22.82 -15.00
CA ALA A 33 -17.10 -22.29 -14.87
C ALA A 33 -17.24 -20.82 -15.29
N GLY A 34 -16.13 -20.11 -15.52
CA GLY A 34 -16.11 -18.70 -15.93
C GLY A 34 -16.49 -17.70 -14.83
N SER A 35 -17.13 -18.16 -13.75
CA SER A 35 -17.34 -17.40 -12.52
C SER A 35 -17.70 -18.29 -11.33
N GLY A 36 -17.47 -17.80 -10.10
CA GLY A 36 -17.77 -18.57 -8.90
C GLY A 36 -17.10 -18.07 -7.63
N VAL A 37 -17.33 -18.76 -6.53
CA VAL A 37 -16.67 -18.50 -5.24
C VAL A 37 -15.70 -19.64 -4.95
N LEU A 38 -14.40 -19.37 -4.86
CA LEU A 38 -13.45 -20.26 -4.21
C LEU A 38 -13.67 -20.16 -2.71
N VAL A 39 -14.20 -21.21 -2.09
CA VAL A 39 -14.45 -21.24 -0.65
C VAL A 39 -13.26 -21.89 0.02
N VAL A 40 -12.67 -21.18 0.99
CA VAL A 40 -11.56 -21.64 1.83
C VAL A 40 -12.10 -21.80 3.26
N PRO A 41 -12.62 -22.98 3.64
CA PRO A 41 -13.20 -23.13 4.97
C PRO A 41 -12.20 -22.91 6.09
N SER A 42 -12.70 -22.79 7.32
CA SER A 42 -11.82 -22.84 8.48
C SER A 42 -11.12 -24.19 8.58
N ALA A 43 -9.81 -24.17 8.76
CA ALA A 43 -9.00 -25.38 8.94
C ALA A 43 -8.65 -25.60 10.43
N PRO A 44 -8.45 -26.84 10.89
CA PRO A 44 -7.97 -27.11 12.25
C PRO A 44 -6.59 -26.49 12.53
N ASN A 45 -5.78 -26.28 11.50
CA ASN A 45 -4.48 -25.63 11.59
C ASN A 45 -4.31 -24.60 10.45
N TYR A 46 -3.84 -25.05 9.29
CA TYR A 46 -3.73 -24.26 8.06
C TYR A 46 -3.65 -25.20 6.87
N TYR A 47 -3.94 -24.68 5.68
CA TYR A 47 -3.69 -25.37 4.42
C TYR A 47 -2.22 -25.25 4.06
N ASN A 48 -1.50 -26.36 4.02
CA ASN A 48 -0.08 -26.37 3.67
C ASN A 48 0.06 -26.33 2.14
N ILE A 49 0.59 -25.24 1.60
CA ILE A 49 0.76 -25.03 0.16
C ILE A 49 2.25 -25.08 -0.15
N SER A 50 2.73 -26.23 -0.61
CA SER A 50 4.16 -26.45 -0.88
C SER A 50 4.61 -25.96 -2.26
N GLY A 51 3.67 -25.81 -3.20
CA GLY A 51 3.94 -25.38 -4.58
C GLY A 51 3.08 -24.19 -5.03
N SER A 52 3.32 -23.72 -6.25
CA SER A 52 2.60 -22.57 -6.80
C SER A 52 1.11 -22.87 -7.01
N LEU A 53 0.27 -21.90 -6.62
CA LEU A 53 -1.14 -21.88 -6.99
C LEU A 53 -1.34 -21.36 -8.41
N SER A 54 -2.30 -21.94 -9.13
CA SER A 54 -2.76 -21.46 -10.42
C SER A 54 -3.43 -20.09 -10.27
N SER A 55 -3.26 -19.21 -11.26
CA SER A 55 -3.98 -17.94 -11.29
C SER A 55 -5.48 -18.13 -11.47
N ILE A 56 -6.27 -17.29 -10.80
CA ILE A 56 -7.70 -17.16 -10.99
C ILE A 56 -7.95 -16.18 -12.15
N THR A 57 -8.43 -16.69 -13.28
CA THR A 57 -8.65 -15.91 -14.51
C THR A 57 -10.14 -15.60 -14.76
N ALA A 58 -11.02 -16.34 -14.10
CA ALA A 58 -12.46 -16.13 -14.10
C ALA A 58 -12.91 -15.00 -13.14
N LYS A 59 -14.16 -14.56 -13.30
CA LYS A 59 -14.78 -13.63 -12.35
C LYS A 59 -15.06 -14.35 -11.04
N ALA A 60 -14.24 -14.07 -10.04
CA ALA A 60 -14.20 -14.89 -8.86
C ALA A 60 -14.25 -14.09 -7.56
N TRP A 61 -14.87 -14.71 -6.57
CA TRP A 61 -14.67 -14.37 -5.19
C TRP A 61 -13.82 -15.44 -4.53
N VAL A 62 -12.88 -15.05 -3.68
CA VAL A 62 -12.23 -15.94 -2.72
C VAL A 62 -12.77 -15.58 -1.35
N ARG A 63 -13.37 -16.55 -0.65
CA ARG A 63 -14.02 -16.30 0.63
C ARG A 63 -13.51 -17.30 1.66
N GLY A 64 -12.90 -16.78 2.72
CA GLY A 64 -12.69 -17.54 3.96
C GLY A 64 -13.97 -17.59 4.81
N ASP A 65 -14.08 -18.57 5.69
CA ASP A 65 -15.18 -18.64 6.66
C ASP A 65 -15.00 -17.59 7.77
N THR A 66 -13.75 -17.40 8.21
CA THR A 66 -13.35 -16.39 9.18
C THR A 66 -11.91 -15.95 8.93
N VAL A 67 -11.58 -14.69 9.22
CA VAL A 67 -10.25 -14.09 9.03
C VAL A 67 -9.12 -14.93 9.64
N ALA A 68 -9.36 -15.56 10.80
CA ALA A 68 -8.36 -16.35 11.51
C ALA A 68 -8.40 -17.86 11.17
N GLY A 69 -9.53 -18.38 10.69
CA GLY A 69 -9.72 -19.80 10.43
C GLY A 69 -9.24 -20.26 9.05
N SER A 70 -9.29 -19.37 8.06
CA SER A 70 -8.99 -19.68 6.65
C SER A 70 -7.55 -19.33 6.30
N ARG A 71 -6.60 -20.06 6.91
CA ARG A 71 -5.15 -19.80 6.80
C ARG A 71 -4.46 -20.68 5.76
N LEU A 72 -3.71 -20.06 4.87
CA LEU A 72 -2.82 -20.70 3.90
C LEU A 72 -1.37 -20.50 4.35
N GLY A 73 -0.67 -21.60 4.64
CA GLY A 73 0.77 -21.59 4.88
C GLY A 73 1.52 -21.90 3.59
N ILE A 74 2.09 -20.87 2.96
CA ILE A 74 2.82 -20.95 1.70
C ILE A 74 4.29 -21.26 1.97
N TYR A 75 4.75 -22.41 1.48
CA TYR A 75 6.15 -22.85 1.52
C TYR A 75 6.82 -22.77 0.14
N GLY A 76 6.11 -22.35 -0.90
CA GLY A 76 6.69 -22.21 -2.23
C GLY A 76 5.82 -21.38 -3.15
N GLY A 77 6.46 -20.52 -3.96
CA GLY A 77 5.78 -19.72 -4.97
C GLY A 77 5.01 -18.52 -4.41
N ASN A 78 3.93 -18.18 -5.11
CA ASN A 78 3.04 -17.07 -4.78
C ASN A 78 1.79 -17.57 -4.06
N GLY A 79 1.14 -16.70 -3.29
CA GLY A 79 -0.19 -16.98 -2.75
C GLY A 79 -1.28 -16.82 -3.81
N ILE A 80 -2.35 -16.09 -3.48
CA ILE A 80 -3.54 -16.01 -4.34
C ILE A 80 -3.34 -14.95 -5.42
N ILE A 81 -3.41 -15.36 -6.68
CA ILE A 81 -3.24 -14.50 -7.85
C ILE A 81 -4.57 -14.40 -8.60
N PHE A 82 -5.08 -13.19 -8.78
CA PHE A 82 -6.11 -12.87 -9.76
C PHE A 82 -5.43 -12.35 -11.03
N ASP A 83 -5.44 -13.11 -12.11
CA ASP A 83 -4.85 -12.73 -13.39
C ASP A 83 -5.94 -12.39 -14.41
N ARG A 84 -6.10 -11.09 -14.68
CA ARG A 84 -7.15 -10.53 -15.55
C ARG A 84 -6.57 -9.89 -16.80
N THR A 85 -5.44 -10.43 -17.27
CA THR A 85 -4.88 -10.05 -18.58
C THR A 85 -5.81 -10.40 -19.75
N ALA A 86 -6.79 -11.31 -19.56
CA ALA A 86 -7.86 -11.60 -20.51
C ALA A 86 -9.16 -10.83 -20.18
N ALA A 87 -9.88 -10.40 -21.23
CA ALA A 87 -11.02 -9.46 -21.30
C ALA A 87 -12.30 -9.74 -20.47
N ASN A 88 -12.18 -10.30 -19.27
CA ASN A 88 -13.31 -10.66 -18.43
C ASN A 88 -13.64 -9.52 -17.46
N ASN A 89 -14.71 -8.79 -17.78
CA ASN A 89 -15.22 -7.68 -16.96
C ASN A 89 -15.75 -8.13 -15.59
N GLY A 90 -15.71 -7.20 -14.65
CA GLY A 90 -16.45 -7.28 -13.39
C GLY A 90 -15.58 -7.33 -12.14
N VAL A 91 -16.25 -7.60 -11.02
CA VAL A 91 -15.67 -7.52 -9.68
C VAL A 91 -14.99 -8.83 -9.30
N CYS A 92 -13.69 -8.76 -8.99
CA CYS A 92 -12.98 -9.76 -8.22
C CYS A 92 -12.98 -9.36 -6.75
N ARG A 93 -13.11 -10.34 -5.85
CA ARG A 93 -13.13 -10.08 -4.41
C ARG A 93 -12.36 -11.15 -3.66
N ILE A 94 -11.64 -10.75 -2.63
CA ILE A 94 -11.10 -11.66 -1.62
C ILE A 94 -11.48 -11.15 -0.23
N THR A 95 -12.04 -12.02 0.61
CA THR A 95 -12.39 -11.68 1.99
C THR A 95 -12.04 -12.78 2.97
N ASP A 96 -11.67 -12.37 4.19
CA ASP A 96 -11.52 -13.26 5.34
C ASP A 96 -10.47 -14.37 5.15
N VAL A 97 -9.40 -14.08 4.39
CA VAL A 97 -8.30 -15.02 4.13
C VAL A 97 -7.03 -14.56 4.84
N TRP A 98 -6.32 -15.51 5.45
CA TRP A 98 -4.97 -15.32 5.96
C TRP A 98 -3.97 -16.04 5.06
N VAL A 99 -3.05 -15.30 4.44
CA VAL A 99 -1.91 -15.85 3.68
C VAL A 99 -0.63 -15.66 4.47
N GLU A 100 0.11 -16.73 4.71
CA GLU A 100 1.35 -16.71 5.49
C GLU A 100 2.48 -17.36 4.70
N GLN A 101 3.60 -16.65 4.52
CA GLN A 101 4.83 -17.25 4.04
C GLN A 101 5.55 -17.93 5.20
N ARG A 102 5.83 -19.23 5.07
CA ARG A 102 6.46 -20.02 6.15
C ARG A 102 7.91 -20.41 5.89
N ASN A 103 8.44 -20.08 4.73
CA ASN A 103 9.85 -20.25 4.43
C ASN A 103 10.48 -18.95 3.95
N SER A 104 11.77 -18.81 4.23
CA SER A 104 12.62 -17.78 3.66
C SER A 104 12.80 -18.06 2.16
N ILE A 105 11.92 -17.52 1.33
CA ILE A 105 12.08 -17.60 -0.13
C ILE A 105 13.05 -16.49 -0.53
N SER A 106 14.21 -16.86 -1.09
CA SER A 106 15.18 -15.92 -1.66
C SER A 106 14.78 -15.36 -3.04
N SER A 107 13.55 -15.64 -3.48
CA SER A 107 13.08 -15.30 -4.83
C SER A 107 12.52 -13.87 -4.85
N PRO A 108 13.07 -12.98 -5.70
CA PRO A 108 12.75 -11.56 -5.75
C PRO A 108 11.46 -11.24 -6.52
N SER A 109 10.46 -12.13 -6.48
CA SER A 109 9.18 -11.99 -7.20
C SER A 109 8.01 -12.70 -6.49
N THR A 110 7.93 -12.61 -5.16
CA THR A 110 6.89 -13.31 -4.39
C THR A 110 5.79 -12.38 -3.91
N TYR A 111 4.54 -12.84 -4.05
CA TYR A 111 3.33 -12.11 -3.67
C TYR A 111 2.47 -12.92 -2.70
N GLY A 112 1.97 -12.28 -1.63
CA GLY A 112 0.98 -12.92 -0.74
C GLY A 112 -0.39 -12.97 -1.42
N ILE A 113 -0.92 -11.81 -1.77
CA ILE A 113 -2.11 -11.65 -2.61
C ILE A 113 -1.73 -10.75 -3.78
N SER A 114 -2.13 -11.11 -5.00
CA SER A 114 -1.94 -10.24 -6.15
C SER A 114 -3.16 -10.12 -7.04
N TYR A 115 -3.32 -8.92 -7.60
CA TYR A 115 -4.27 -8.62 -8.65
C TYR A 115 -3.49 -8.07 -9.85
N LEU A 116 -3.53 -8.81 -10.96
CA LEU A 116 -2.91 -8.46 -12.23
C LEU A 116 -4.04 -8.03 -13.18
N GLY A 117 -4.44 -6.77 -13.06
CA GLY A 117 -5.59 -6.18 -13.73
C GLY A 117 -5.24 -5.39 -14.98
N GLY A 118 -5.92 -5.77 -16.07
CA GLY A 118 -6.03 -4.97 -17.27
C GLY A 118 -4.89 -5.13 -18.27
N THR A 119 -5.25 -4.85 -19.52
CA THR A 119 -4.32 -4.57 -20.61
C THR A 119 -4.44 -3.08 -20.88
N PRO A 120 -3.34 -2.33 -21.07
CA PRO A 120 -3.42 -0.92 -21.45
C PRO A 120 -4.41 -0.71 -22.61
N GLY A 121 -5.36 0.20 -22.45
CA GLY A 121 -6.42 0.48 -23.44
C GLY A 121 -7.72 -0.31 -23.26
N ASN A 122 -7.83 -1.20 -22.27
CA ASN A 122 -9.13 -1.76 -21.90
C ASN A 122 -9.96 -0.67 -21.21
N THR A 123 -11.11 -0.33 -21.79
CA THR A 123 -12.06 0.67 -21.25
C THR A 123 -13.08 0.07 -20.30
N LEU A 124 -13.07 -1.26 -20.15
CA LEU A 124 -14.05 -1.97 -19.36
C LEU A 124 -13.67 -1.89 -17.88
N GLU A 125 -14.61 -1.46 -17.06
CA GLU A 125 -14.42 -1.30 -15.62
C GLU A 125 -14.13 -2.67 -14.96
N GLN A 126 -12.89 -2.87 -14.52
CA GLN A 126 -12.51 -3.97 -13.64
C GLN A 126 -12.41 -3.44 -12.21
N GLN A 127 -12.96 -4.21 -11.27
CA GLN A 127 -12.92 -3.85 -9.86
C GLN A 127 -12.28 -4.97 -9.04
N PHE A 128 -11.41 -4.60 -8.12
CA PHE A 128 -10.81 -5.54 -7.18
C PHE A 128 -11.05 -5.10 -5.74
N TRP A 129 -11.66 -5.98 -4.95
CA TRP A 129 -11.97 -5.74 -3.54
C TRP A 129 -11.19 -6.71 -2.67
N CYS A 130 -10.40 -6.21 -1.73
CA CYS A 130 -9.69 -7.03 -0.74
C CYS A 130 -10.10 -6.55 0.65
N GLU A 131 -10.75 -7.40 1.43
CA GLU A 131 -11.31 -7.00 2.71
C GLU A 131 -11.00 -7.98 3.83
N ARG A 132 -10.68 -7.48 5.03
CA ARG A 132 -10.47 -8.32 6.23
C ARG A 132 -9.49 -9.47 5.96
N CYS A 133 -8.40 -9.19 5.25
CA CYS A 133 -7.37 -10.18 4.92
C CYS A 133 -6.12 -9.94 5.76
N GLN A 134 -5.41 -11.02 6.08
CA GLN A 134 -4.14 -10.96 6.78
C GLN A 134 -3.04 -11.55 5.91
N ILE A 135 -1.93 -10.85 5.80
CA ILE A 135 -0.77 -11.30 5.03
C ILE A 135 0.43 -11.27 5.97
N PHE A 136 1.03 -12.43 6.20
CA PHE A 136 2.18 -12.60 7.09
C PHE A 136 3.39 -13.12 6.33
N GLY A 137 4.58 -12.63 6.66
CA GLY A 137 5.85 -13.17 6.20
C GLY A 137 6.66 -12.21 5.33
N ASN A 138 7.80 -12.69 4.83
CA ASN A 138 8.80 -11.88 4.10
C ASN A 138 8.52 -11.86 2.60
N TRP A 139 7.31 -11.41 2.27
CA TRP A 139 6.95 -11.20 0.88
C TRP A 139 7.75 -10.02 0.35
N GLN A 140 8.20 -10.12 -0.89
CA GLN A 140 8.64 -8.92 -1.60
C GLN A 140 7.47 -7.93 -1.70
N TYR A 141 6.27 -8.45 -1.93
CA TYR A 141 5.02 -7.69 -1.93
C TYR A 141 3.94 -8.45 -1.16
N GLY A 142 3.50 -7.93 -0.01
CA GLY A 142 2.39 -8.54 0.72
C GLY A 142 1.11 -8.55 -0.13
N LEU A 143 0.61 -7.36 -0.45
CA LEU A 143 -0.45 -7.13 -1.44
C LEU A 143 0.12 -6.40 -2.66
N TYR A 144 0.00 -7.04 -3.83
CA TYR A 144 0.43 -6.48 -5.11
C TYR A 144 -0.74 -6.18 -6.03
N LEU A 145 -0.92 -4.92 -6.38
CA LEU A 145 -1.94 -4.49 -7.32
C LEU A 145 -1.27 -3.91 -8.56
N ASN A 146 -1.38 -4.59 -9.69
CA ASN A 146 -1.07 -4.02 -10.99
C ASN A 146 -2.38 -3.67 -11.67
N ILE A 147 -2.72 -2.39 -11.70
CA ILE A 147 -4.03 -1.90 -12.12
C ILE A 147 -3.85 -1.01 -13.35
N THR A 148 -4.28 -1.47 -14.51
CA THR A 148 -4.22 -0.69 -15.76
C THR A 148 -5.61 -0.33 -16.28
N GLY A 149 -5.83 0.92 -16.69
CA GLY A 149 -7.00 1.39 -17.44
C GLY A 149 -8.33 1.45 -16.69
N GLY A 150 -8.75 2.66 -16.25
CA GLY A 150 -10.09 3.00 -15.71
C GLY A 150 -10.56 2.22 -14.49
N ASN A 151 -9.73 1.32 -13.97
CA ASN A 151 -10.11 0.33 -12.97
C ASN A 151 -10.26 0.96 -11.58
N ARG A 152 -11.11 0.36 -10.74
CA ARG A 152 -11.33 0.80 -9.36
C ARG A 152 -11.05 -0.32 -8.37
N SER A 153 -10.09 -0.11 -7.48
CA SER A 153 -9.77 -1.07 -6.42
C SER A 153 -10.06 -0.49 -5.05
N VAL A 154 -10.66 -1.30 -4.18
CA VAL A 154 -10.97 -0.94 -2.79
C VAL A 154 -10.37 -1.98 -1.87
N ILE A 155 -9.46 -1.55 -1.02
CA ILE A 155 -8.77 -2.37 -0.03
C ILE A 155 -9.20 -1.89 1.35
N ARG A 156 -9.75 -2.77 2.18
CA ARG A 156 -10.30 -2.38 3.49
C ARG A 156 -9.93 -3.39 4.58
N ASP A 157 -9.54 -2.92 5.76
CA ASP A 157 -9.24 -3.80 6.90
C ASP A 157 -8.20 -4.89 6.55
N VAL A 158 -7.22 -4.55 5.70
CA VAL A 158 -6.17 -5.48 5.28
C VAL A 158 -4.93 -5.20 6.10
N ASN A 159 -4.41 -6.24 6.75
CA ASN A 159 -3.22 -6.14 7.57
C ASN A 159 -2.08 -6.94 6.94
N VAL A 160 -0.95 -6.27 6.71
CA VAL A 160 0.28 -6.87 6.24
C VAL A 160 1.34 -6.75 7.32
N TYR A 161 1.77 -7.89 7.83
CA TYR A 161 2.84 -8.01 8.80
C TYR A 161 3.98 -8.77 8.13
N GLY A 162 5.21 -8.28 8.22
CA GLY A 162 6.32 -9.20 7.94
C GLY A 162 7.03 -9.62 9.21
N ASP A 163 8.06 -10.44 9.04
CA ASP A 163 8.77 -11.05 10.14
C ASP A 163 9.98 -10.20 10.53
N SER A 164 9.98 -9.72 11.78
CA SER A 164 11.04 -8.92 12.39
C SER A 164 12.46 -9.46 12.15
N ALA A 165 12.63 -10.75 11.91
CA ALA A 165 13.93 -11.37 11.76
C ALA A 165 14.55 -11.20 10.35
N HIS A 166 13.79 -10.87 9.29
CA HIS A 166 14.19 -11.25 7.92
C HIS A 166 13.97 -10.18 6.84
N PHE A 167 13.68 -8.93 7.19
CA PHE A 167 13.48 -7.90 6.19
C PHE A 167 14.76 -7.53 5.44
N THR A 168 14.71 -7.68 4.12
CA THR A 168 15.70 -7.12 3.22
C THR A 168 15.25 -5.72 2.78
N ARG A 169 16.18 -4.91 2.26
CA ARG A 169 15.91 -3.52 1.82
C ARG A 169 14.84 -3.38 0.71
N THR A 170 14.30 -4.47 0.17
CA THR A 170 13.39 -4.46 -0.97
C THR A 170 11.94 -4.78 -0.63
N ASP A 171 11.63 -5.15 0.61
CA ASP A 171 10.31 -5.68 0.95
C ASP A 171 9.27 -4.57 1.08
N ARG A 172 8.08 -4.78 0.51
CA ARG A 172 6.99 -3.79 0.46
C ARG A 172 5.69 -4.45 0.94
N ALA A 173 5.00 -3.82 1.89
CA ALA A 173 3.76 -4.39 2.43
C ALA A 173 2.63 -4.30 1.38
N PHE A 174 2.36 -3.07 0.96
CA PHE A 174 1.42 -2.75 -0.10
C PHE A 174 2.18 -2.16 -1.27
N PHE A 175 2.05 -2.80 -2.43
CA PHE A 175 2.60 -2.29 -3.68
C PHE A 175 1.50 -2.10 -4.69
N ILE A 176 1.31 -0.85 -5.08
CA ILE A 176 0.28 -0.40 -5.99
C ILE A 176 1.01 0.13 -7.22
N TYR A 177 1.04 -0.68 -8.26
CA TYR A 177 1.48 -0.26 -9.58
C TYR A 177 0.25 0.11 -10.40
N ASN A 178 0.10 1.40 -10.68
CA ASN A 178 -1.15 1.96 -11.16
C ASN A 178 -0.95 2.92 -12.34
N PRO A 179 -0.78 2.39 -13.56
CA PRO A 179 -0.72 3.22 -14.77
C PRO A 179 -2.06 3.83 -15.23
N GLY A 180 -3.16 3.66 -14.48
CA GLY A 180 -4.38 4.43 -14.77
C GLY A 180 -5.65 3.84 -14.17
N GLY A 181 -5.85 3.99 -12.87
CA GLY A 181 -7.05 3.58 -12.14
C GLY A 181 -7.15 4.25 -10.77
N ASN A 182 -8.27 4.09 -10.09
CA ASN A 182 -8.47 4.60 -8.73
C ASN A 182 -8.26 3.50 -7.70
N VAL A 183 -7.41 3.74 -6.71
CA VAL A 183 -7.19 2.82 -5.60
C VAL A 183 -7.55 3.50 -4.30
N THR A 184 -8.37 2.85 -3.48
CA THR A 184 -8.73 3.35 -2.15
C THR A 184 -8.36 2.31 -1.11
N LEU A 185 -7.55 2.72 -0.13
CA LEU A 185 -7.17 1.96 1.05
C LEU A 185 -7.86 2.56 2.26
N ILE A 186 -8.51 1.71 3.06
CA ILE A 186 -9.31 2.13 4.22
C ILE A 186 -8.93 1.21 5.39
N ASP A 187 -8.46 1.79 6.49
CA ASP A 187 -8.16 1.08 7.73
C ASP A 187 -7.18 -0.10 7.50
N CYS A 188 -6.23 0.08 6.57
CA CYS A 188 -5.18 -0.90 6.28
C CYS A 188 -3.98 -0.70 7.20
N GLN A 189 -3.37 -1.79 7.67
CA GLN A 189 -2.18 -1.73 8.52
C GLN A 189 -0.98 -2.42 7.86
N ALA A 190 0.19 -1.81 7.95
CA ALA A 190 1.45 -2.35 7.45
C ALA A 190 2.51 -2.27 8.56
N GLN A 191 2.84 -3.39 9.18
CA GLN A 191 3.74 -3.40 10.35
C GLN A 191 5.02 -4.20 10.11
N TRP A 192 6.09 -3.67 10.69
CA TRP A 192 7.46 -4.17 10.66
C TRP A 192 8.11 -4.26 9.29
N VAL A 193 7.47 -3.76 8.24
CA VAL A 193 7.96 -3.82 6.87
C VAL A 193 9.04 -2.77 6.55
N ASN A 194 9.68 -2.90 5.40
CA ASN A 194 10.65 -1.92 4.94
C ASN A 194 9.99 -0.68 4.30
N ILE A 195 8.95 -0.89 3.48
CA ILE A 195 8.05 0.15 2.96
C ILE A 195 6.60 -0.26 3.23
N SER A 196 5.84 0.56 3.95
CA SER A 196 4.44 0.26 4.27
C SER A 196 3.56 0.34 3.02
N PHE A 197 3.53 1.50 2.36
CA PHE A 197 2.72 1.73 1.17
C PHE A 197 3.57 2.32 0.06
N TYR A 198 3.60 1.66 -1.09
CA TYR A 198 4.34 2.11 -2.26
C TYR A 198 3.40 2.23 -3.46
N VAL A 199 3.35 3.43 -4.05
CA VAL A 199 2.55 3.77 -5.23
C VAL A 199 3.49 4.20 -6.35
N ASP A 200 3.36 3.56 -7.50
CA ASP A 200 4.24 3.77 -8.66
C ASP A 200 3.51 3.54 -9.98
N GLY A 201 4.07 4.06 -11.06
CA GLY A 201 3.51 4.01 -12.41
C GLY A 201 2.74 5.27 -12.80
N LEU A 202 2.93 5.69 -14.06
CA LEU A 202 2.42 6.94 -14.63
C LEU A 202 0.93 6.76 -14.95
N PRO A 203 -0.02 7.38 -14.21
CA PRO A 203 -1.36 7.49 -14.72
C PRO A 203 -1.33 8.34 -15.99
N THR A 204 -1.94 7.79 -17.04
CA THR A 204 -2.09 8.51 -18.32
C THR A 204 -3.11 9.64 -18.23
N THR A 205 -3.91 9.74 -17.15
CA THR A 205 -4.92 10.77 -16.96
C THR A 205 -4.90 11.38 -15.54
N PRO A 206 -5.08 12.71 -15.41
CA PRO A 206 -4.99 13.43 -14.12
C PRO A 206 -6.20 13.26 -13.19
N THR A 207 -7.23 12.49 -13.57
CA THR A 207 -8.44 12.28 -12.74
C THR A 207 -8.36 11.05 -11.85
N GLU A 208 -7.33 10.24 -12.01
CA GLU A 208 -7.13 9.01 -11.28
C GLU A 208 -6.14 9.22 -10.13
N GLY A 209 -6.40 8.58 -9.00
CA GLY A 209 -5.58 8.76 -7.81
C GLY A 209 -5.62 7.61 -6.82
N THR A 210 -4.72 7.68 -5.86
CA THR A 210 -4.66 6.75 -4.73
C THR A 210 -5.09 7.47 -3.45
N VAL A 211 -6.06 6.90 -2.75
CA VAL A 211 -6.61 7.46 -1.51
C VAL A 211 -6.33 6.52 -0.35
N PHE A 212 -5.70 7.04 0.70
CA PHE A 212 -5.47 6.36 1.97
C PHE A 212 -6.35 6.99 3.05
N ARG A 213 -7.10 6.19 3.81
CA ARG A 213 -7.95 6.63 4.92
C ARG A 213 -7.72 5.74 6.12
N GLY A 214 -7.40 6.31 7.29
CA GLY A 214 -7.23 5.53 8.52
C GLY A 214 -6.09 4.51 8.45
N CYS A 215 -5.17 4.65 7.50
CA CYS A 215 -4.12 3.67 7.28
C CYS A 215 -2.99 3.84 8.32
N GLU A 216 -2.45 2.72 8.78
CA GLU A 216 -1.37 2.68 9.75
C GLU A 216 -0.12 2.02 9.14
N GLY A 217 1.04 2.64 9.33
CA GLY A 217 2.30 2.09 8.88
C GLY A 217 3.39 2.17 9.94
N SER A 218 4.08 1.06 10.18
CA SER A 218 5.33 1.01 10.94
C SER A 218 6.40 0.38 10.06
N ALA A 219 7.22 1.22 9.40
CA ALA A 219 8.25 0.76 8.49
C ALA A 219 9.65 1.30 8.83
N VAL A 220 10.66 0.58 8.36
CA VAL A 220 12.07 0.92 8.56
C VAL A 220 12.48 2.12 7.71
N ASN A 221 12.02 2.21 6.47
CA ASN A 221 12.47 3.27 5.56
C ASN A 221 11.34 4.23 5.18
N TYR A 222 10.17 3.73 4.78
CA TYR A 222 9.12 4.61 4.28
C TYR A 222 7.72 4.19 4.72
N GLY A 223 6.94 5.16 5.22
CA GLY A 223 5.51 4.98 5.45
C GLY A 223 4.75 4.93 4.12
N VAL A 224 4.72 6.04 3.40
CA VAL A 224 4.15 6.12 2.05
C VAL A 224 5.19 6.67 1.08
N ILE A 225 5.37 6.02 -0.07
CA ILE A 225 6.11 6.58 -1.19
C ILE A 225 5.17 6.64 -2.40
N ALA A 226 5.04 7.83 -2.98
CA ALA A 226 4.43 8.04 -4.29
C ALA A 226 5.48 8.69 -5.20
N THR A 227 6.19 7.88 -6.00
CA THR A 227 7.33 8.35 -6.81
C THR A 227 6.93 8.96 -8.15
N ASP A 228 5.69 8.79 -8.59
CA ASP A 228 5.35 9.05 -9.98
C ASP A 228 4.87 10.48 -10.25
N TYR A 229 5.40 11.13 -11.29
CA TYR A 229 5.24 12.54 -11.62
C TYR A 229 3.81 13.03 -11.87
N THR A 230 2.80 12.17 -12.07
CA THR A 230 1.43 12.63 -12.41
C THR A 230 0.32 12.13 -11.48
N ALA A 231 0.62 11.29 -10.49
CA ALA A 231 -0.41 10.69 -9.65
C ALA A 231 -0.96 11.67 -8.59
N ASN A 232 -2.28 11.75 -8.49
CA ASN A 232 -2.95 12.38 -7.35
C ASN A 232 -2.94 11.42 -6.17
N THR A 233 -2.29 11.80 -5.07
CA THR A 233 -2.24 11.00 -3.85
C THR A 233 -2.95 11.75 -2.73
N GLN A 234 -3.89 11.08 -2.08
CA GLN A 234 -4.63 11.64 -0.95
C GLN A 234 -4.44 10.79 0.29
N LEU A 235 -4.06 11.41 1.41
CA LEU A 235 -3.89 10.76 2.70
C LEU A 235 -4.78 11.46 3.72
N TYR A 236 -5.68 10.70 4.34
CA TYR A 236 -6.61 11.20 5.36
C TYR A 236 -6.50 10.38 6.64
N ASP A 237 -6.31 11.06 7.77
CA ASP A 237 -6.35 10.44 9.11
C ASP A 237 -5.40 9.23 9.25
N CYS A 238 -4.23 9.29 8.64
CA CYS A 238 -3.25 8.19 8.64
C CYS A 238 -2.27 8.33 9.81
N PHE A 239 -1.80 7.19 10.34
CA PHE A 239 -0.82 7.15 11.43
C PHE A 239 0.46 6.42 10.99
N PHE A 240 1.61 7.05 11.20
CA PHE A 240 2.90 6.46 10.83
C PHE A 240 3.89 6.49 11.98
N ASN A 241 4.37 5.31 12.36
CA ASN A 241 5.42 5.12 13.35
C ASN A 241 6.72 4.72 12.65
N GLN A 242 7.56 5.68 12.29
CA GLN A 242 8.57 5.49 11.23
C GLN A 242 9.98 5.80 11.71
N TYR A 243 10.96 5.17 11.03
CA TYR A 243 12.37 5.41 11.30
C TYR A 243 13.01 6.41 10.33
N ASN A 244 12.58 6.52 9.07
CA ASN A 244 13.22 7.41 8.11
C ASN A 244 12.20 8.41 7.52
N ILE A 245 11.50 8.13 6.43
CA ILE A 245 10.54 9.08 5.86
C ILE A 245 9.10 8.60 6.09
N ALA A 246 8.23 9.41 6.70
CA ALA A 246 6.85 8.97 6.88
C ALA A 246 6.05 9.06 5.58
N VAL A 247 6.16 10.16 4.83
CA VAL A 247 5.51 10.32 3.53
C VAL A 247 6.47 10.98 2.54
N GLN A 248 6.69 10.36 1.39
CA GLN A 248 7.43 10.92 0.27
C GLN A 248 6.53 11.05 -0.95
N ILE A 249 6.33 12.27 -1.44
CA ILE A 249 5.53 12.59 -2.62
C ILE A 249 6.45 13.22 -3.69
N GLY A 250 6.77 12.43 -4.71
CA GLY A 250 7.46 12.89 -5.93
C GLY A 250 6.52 13.35 -7.03
N SER A 251 5.20 13.19 -6.86
CA SER A 251 4.23 13.48 -7.91
C SER A 251 3.95 14.98 -8.08
N ARG A 252 3.78 15.43 -9.34
CA ARG A 252 3.27 16.77 -9.67
C ARG A 252 1.74 16.81 -9.75
N GLY A 253 1.06 15.75 -9.30
CA GLY A 253 -0.39 15.69 -9.21
C GLY A 253 -0.92 16.63 -8.11
N GLN A 254 -2.25 16.76 -8.05
CA GLN A 254 -2.92 17.40 -6.92
C GLN A 254 -2.93 16.43 -5.74
N ASN A 255 -2.04 16.66 -4.79
CA ASN A 255 -1.93 15.83 -3.59
C ASN A 255 -2.60 16.54 -2.40
N ASP A 256 -3.28 15.78 -1.55
CA ASP A 256 -3.92 16.29 -0.33
C ASP A 256 -3.57 15.39 0.85
N ILE A 257 -2.88 15.94 1.84
CA ILE A 257 -2.48 15.26 3.07
C ILE A 257 -3.19 15.97 4.21
N ASP A 258 -4.18 15.31 4.82
CA ASP A 258 -5.01 15.86 5.89
C ASP A 258 -5.05 14.91 7.09
N GLY A 259 -4.83 15.42 8.29
CA GLY A 259 -4.94 14.62 9.52
C GLY A 259 -3.83 13.57 9.71
N LEU A 260 -2.67 13.73 9.07
CA LEU A 260 -1.54 12.83 9.24
C LEU A 260 -0.96 12.91 10.66
N TYR A 261 -0.79 11.78 11.34
CA TYR A 261 -0.06 11.69 12.59
C TYR A 261 1.25 10.91 12.40
N VAL A 262 2.38 11.51 12.75
CA VAL A 262 3.70 10.88 12.65
C VAL A 262 4.37 10.82 14.02
N LEU A 263 4.83 9.63 14.39
CA LEU A 263 5.73 9.42 15.53
C LEU A 263 7.08 8.91 15.01
N TRP A 264 8.16 9.62 15.33
CA TRP A 264 9.51 9.19 14.93
C TRP A 264 10.23 8.49 16.07
N ASN A 265 10.80 7.33 15.75
CA ASN A 265 11.65 6.55 16.66
C ASN A 265 13.14 6.63 16.33
N SER A 266 13.54 7.47 15.37
CA SER A 266 14.93 7.59 14.93
C SER A 266 15.40 9.04 14.86
N ASN A 267 16.72 9.20 14.86
CA ASN A 267 17.44 10.47 14.87
C ASN A 267 17.74 11.03 13.46
N SER A 268 17.14 10.49 12.40
CA SER A 268 17.37 10.96 11.03
C SER A 268 16.13 10.66 10.20
N ALA A 269 15.10 11.49 10.38
CA ALA A 269 13.78 11.23 9.82
C ALA A 269 13.18 12.48 9.19
N VAL A 270 12.40 12.28 8.13
CA VAL A 270 11.57 13.30 7.51
C VAL A 270 10.10 12.93 7.74
N GLY A 271 9.26 13.86 8.17
CA GLY A 271 7.82 13.63 8.27
C GLY A 271 7.20 13.53 6.89
N ILE A 272 7.13 14.67 6.21
CA ILE A 272 6.65 14.75 4.84
C ILE A 272 7.76 15.34 3.96
N GLU A 273 8.13 14.63 2.91
CA GLU A 273 8.97 15.13 1.83
C GLU A 273 8.12 15.27 0.57
N CYS A 274 7.98 16.49 0.06
CA CYS A 274 7.34 16.75 -1.22
C CYS A 274 8.38 17.28 -2.20
N THR A 275 8.85 16.40 -3.08
CA THR A 275 9.70 16.78 -4.22
C THR A 275 8.87 17.15 -5.46
N GLY A 276 7.58 16.79 -5.46
CA GLY A 276 6.58 17.24 -6.43
C GLY A 276 5.77 18.46 -5.95
N GLY A 277 5.25 19.25 -6.91
CA GLY A 277 4.47 20.46 -6.63
C GLY A 277 2.99 20.18 -6.42
N MET A 278 2.21 21.22 -6.09
CA MET A 278 0.73 21.16 -5.93
C MET A 278 0.22 20.25 -4.79
N THR A 279 0.97 20.16 -3.69
CA THR A 279 0.56 19.42 -2.49
C THR A 279 -0.07 20.33 -1.45
N LEU A 280 -1.28 20.00 -1.00
CA LEU A 280 -1.92 20.58 0.17
C LEU A 280 -1.63 19.69 1.39
N ILE A 281 -1.07 20.28 2.44
CA ILE A 281 -0.77 19.62 3.72
C ILE A 281 -1.53 20.35 4.81
N ARG A 282 -2.35 19.63 5.58
CA ARG A 282 -3.18 20.25 6.61
C ARG A 282 -3.47 19.35 7.81
N ASN A 283 -3.71 19.97 8.96
CA ASN A 283 -4.08 19.28 10.21
C ASN A 283 -3.13 18.15 10.62
N CYS A 284 -1.86 18.20 10.19
CA CYS A 284 -0.89 17.15 10.46
C CYS A 284 -0.23 17.37 11.83
N ARG A 285 0.10 16.28 12.52
CA ARG A 285 0.81 16.29 13.79
C ARG A 285 2.03 15.39 13.70
N MET A 286 3.19 15.90 14.09
CA MET A 286 4.43 15.13 14.00
C MET A 286 5.27 15.33 15.26
N PHE A 287 5.70 14.24 15.88
CA PHE A 287 6.43 14.25 17.15
C PHE A 287 7.60 13.29 17.12
N GLY A 288 8.76 13.75 17.60
CA GLY A 288 9.98 12.96 17.68
C GLY A 288 10.30 12.55 19.10
N GLN A 289 10.90 11.37 19.29
CA GLN A 289 11.43 10.94 20.59
C GLN A 289 12.92 11.31 20.82
N GLY A 290 13.50 12.24 20.04
CA GLY A 290 14.94 12.54 20.10
C GLY A 290 15.37 13.88 19.47
N TRP A 291 16.58 14.35 19.80
CA TRP A 291 17.02 15.75 19.68
C TRP A 291 17.81 16.12 18.41
N THR A 292 17.94 15.23 17.41
CA THR A 292 18.87 15.50 16.29
C THR A 292 18.25 15.19 14.94
N ALA A 293 18.33 16.16 14.02
CA ALA A 293 18.12 16.06 12.57
C ALA A 293 16.79 15.46 12.07
N ILE A 294 15.68 15.83 12.70
CA ILE A 294 14.34 15.54 12.17
C ILE A 294 13.87 16.73 11.35
N VAL A 295 13.45 16.50 10.11
CA VAL A 295 12.73 17.49 9.29
C VAL A 295 11.24 17.17 9.35
N GLY A 296 10.42 18.07 9.89
CA GLY A 296 8.97 17.86 9.91
C GLY A 296 8.39 17.83 8.50
N ILE A 297 8.52 18.92 7.77
CA ILE A 297 8.06 19.03 6.38
C ILE A 297 9.18 19.60 5.51
N GLN A 298 9.53 18.89 4.43
CA GLN A 298 10.46 19.30 3.40
C GLN A 298 9.72 19.53 2.08
N LEU A 299 9.82 20.74 1.53
CA LEU A 299 9.17 21.08 0.26
C LEU A 299 10.22 21.55 -0.75
N GLU A 300 10.33 20.86 -1.88
CA GLU A 300 11.31 21.16 -2.94
C GLU A 300 10.68 21.73 -4.22
N ALA A 301 9.34 21.73 -4.31
CA ALA A 301 8.61 22.16 -5.49
C ALA A 301 7.60 23.29 -5.20
N GLN A 302 7.03 23.84 -6.28
CA GLN A 302 6.12 24.99 -6.26
C GLN A 302 4.67 24.61 -5.90
N TYR A 303 3.89 25.62 -5.49
CA TYR A 303 2.45 25.53 -5.22
C TYR A 303 2.06 24.57 -4.09
N ASN A 304 2.98 24.30 -3.19
CA ASN A 304 2.69 23.57 -1.97
C ASN A 304 2.08 24.52 -0.93
N LYS A 305 1.04 24.05 -0.24
CA LYS A 305 0.35 24.80 0.81
C LYS A 305 0.38 23.98 2.09
N VAL A 306 0.76 24.59 3.20
CA VAL A 306 0.76 23.94 4.51
C VAL A 306 -0.07 24.75 5.48
N SER A 307 -0.97 24.10 6.21
CA SER A 307 -1.82 24.79 7.18
C SER A 307 -2.15 23.95 8.41
N SER A 308 -2.37 24.57 9.56
CA SER A 308 -2.84 23.89 10.78
C SER A 308 -2.00 22.67 11.20
N CYS A 309 -0.68 22.69 10.95
CA CYS A 309 0.22 21.59 11.29
C CYS A 309 0.95 21.85 12.62
N LEU A 310 1.07 20.83 13.46
CA LEU A 310 1.83 20.86 14.70
C LEU A 310 3.06 19.97 14.58
N ILE A 311 4.24 20.56 14.69
CA ILE A 311 5.51 19.86 14.59
C ILE A 311 6.26 20.05 15.91
N GLY A 312 6.19 19.04 16.76
CA GLY A 312 6.85 19.02 18.07
C GLY A 312 8.16 18.23 18.02
N ASP A 313 9.13 18.66 18.82
CA ASP A 313 10.40 17.95 19.06
C ASP A 313 11.22 17.59 17.81
N ALA A 314 10.99 18.29 16.70
CA ALA A 314 11.81 18.20 15.50
C ALA A 314 13.02 19.13 15.60
N GLY A 315 14.18 18.67 15.10
CA GLY A 315 15.37 19.52 14.98
C GLY A 315 15.17 20.66 13.99
N ILE A 316 14.48 20.38 12.87
CA ILE A 316 14.02 21.35 11.88
C ILE A 316 12.54 21.08 11.64
N GLY A 317 11.64 21.96 12.06
CA GLY A 317 10.23 21.68 11.82
C GLY A 317 9.86 21.85 10.35
N LEU A 318 10.40 22.87 9.68
CA LEU A 318 10.16 23.12 8.26
C LEU A 318 11.47 23.41 7.53
N LEU A 319 11.65 22.73 6.40
CA LEU A 319 12.77 22.94 5.50
C LEU A 319 12.26 23.23 4.08
N PHE A 320 12.67 24.35 3.52
CA PHE A 320 12.43 24.65 2.11
C PHE A 320 13.69 24.33 1.31
N GLY A 321 13.56 23.46 0.30
CA GLY A 321 14.69 22.87 -0.41
C GLY A 321 15.65 23.91 -1.02
N ASN A 322 16.96 23.67 -0.84
CA ASN A 322 18.07 24.46 -1.39
C ASN A 322 18.44 24.07 -2.85
N SER A 323 17.78 23.06 -3.42
CA SER A 323 18.19 22.38 -4.66
C SER A 323 17.48 22.88 -5.94
N CYS A 324 16.30 23.51 -5.86
CA CYS A 324 15.64 24.06 -7.05
C CYS A 324 16.16 25.46 -7.41
N GLN A 325 17.35 25.55 -8.00
CA GLN A 325 17.94 26.82 -8.47
C GLN A 325 17.11 27.51 -9.58
N THR A 326 16.12 26.83 -10.17
CA THR A 326 15.29 27.33 -11.27
C THR A 326 13.84 27.70 -10.87
N CYS A 327 13.46 27.53 -9.61
CA CYS A 327 12.12 27.86 -9.11
C CYS A 327 12.01 29.35 -8.70
N SER A 328 11.99 30.28 -9.65
CA SER A 328 11.66 31.69 -9.41
C SER A 328 10.13 31.91 -9.48
N GLY A 329 9.54 32.54 -8.45
CA GLY A 329 8.09 32.82 -8.36
C GLY A 329 7.34 31.92 -7.38
N ARG A 330 7.52 32.12 -6.07
CA ARG A 330 7.15 31.18 -5.00
C ARG A 330 5.85 31.61 -4.28
N ASP A 331 4.73 30.94 -4.57
CA ASP A 331 3.51 31.00 -3.75
C ASP A 331 3.50 29.83 -2.76
N LEU A 332 4.27 29.97 -1.70
CA LEU A 332 4.19 29.08 -0.55
C LEU A 332 3.34 29.74 0.52
N THR A 333 2.20 29.11 0.85
CA THR A 333 1.34 29.58 1.94
C THR A 333 1.55 28.68 3.15
N PHE A 334 1.91 29.30 4.26
CA PHE A 334 2.04 28.65 5.55
C PHE A 334 1.08 29.34 6.51
N PHE A 335 0.12 28.63 7.11
CA PHE A 335 -0.91 29.30 7.94
C PHE A 335 -1.31 28.47 9.17
N GLY A 336 -1.24 29.05 10.36
CA GLY A 336 -1.73 28.43 11.60
C GLY A 336 -0.96 27.18 12.04
N CYS A 337 0.33 27.11 11.72
CA CYS A 337 1.18 25.98 12.05
C CYS A 337 2.11 26.34 13.22
N SER A 338 2.37 25.37 14.11
CA SER A 338 3.30 25.53 15.23
C SER A 338 4.53 24.65 15.01
N THR A 339 5.72 25.26 15.05
CA THR A 339 7.01 24.58 14.89
C THR A 339 8.07 25.25 15.76
N ASN A 340 9.03 24.45 16.25
CA ASN A 340 10.17 24.93 17.03
C ASN A 340 11.21 25.69 16.18
N TYR A 341 11.30 25.42 14.88
CA TYR A 341 12.33 25.98 13.99
C TYR A 341 11.90 25.97 12.51
N ILE A 342 12.21 27.03 11.78
CA ILE A 342 11.96 27.18 10.33
C ILE A 342 13.28 27.52 9.66
N ASP A 343 13.74 26.65 8.76
CA ASP A 343 14.87 26.94 7.87
C ASP A 343 14.35 27.39 6.50
N ASN A 344 14.41 28.70 6.27
CA ASN A 344 14.08 29.29 4.99
C ASN A 344 15.34 29.39 4.14
N GLY A 345 15.64 28.33 3.40
CA GLY A 345 16.67 28.35 2.36
C GLY A 345 16.56 29.61 1.48
N SER A 346 17.67 30.08 0.92
CA SER A 346 17.72 31.39 0.25
C SER A 346 16.62 31.58 -0.81
N GLY A 347 15.79 32.60 -0.64
CA GLY A 347 14.87 33.12 -1.66
C GLY A 347 13.40 32.69 -1.60
N ASN A 348 12.88 32.07 -0.53
CA ASN A 348 11.42 31.92 -0.37
C ASN A 348 10.79 33.12 0.35
N SER A 349 9.69 33.64 -0.21
CA SER A 349 8.76 34.49 0.51
C SER A 349 7.83 33.61 1.34
N ILE A 350 8.02 33.64 2.66
CA ILE A 350 7.02 33.10 3.60
C ILE A 350 5.99 34.21 3.81
N THR A 351 4.75 33.95 3.45
CA THR A 351 3.62 34.84 3.75
C THR A 351 2.87 34.27 4.94
N ASP A 352 2.67 35.11 5.97
CA ASP A 352 1.84 34.87 7.17
C ASP A 352 2.27 33.73 8.13
N ILE A 353 3.36 33.92 8.87
CA ILE A 353 3.58 33.17 10.12
C ILE A 353 2.71 33.79 11.22
N LEU A 354 1.56 33.19 11.51
CA LEU A 354 0.68 33.55 12.63
C LEU A 354 0.63 32.42 13.66
#